data_AF-A0A6V8DM06-F1
#
_entry.id   AF-A0A6V8DM06-F1
#
_cell.length_a   1.000
_cell.length_b   1.000
_cell.length_c   1.000
_cell.angle_alpha   90.00
_cell.angle_beta   90.00
_cell.angle_gamma   90.00
#
_symmetry.space_group_name_H-M   'P 1'
#
loop_
_entity.id
_entity.type
_entity.pdbx_description
1 polymer ?
#
loop_
_entity_poly.entity_id
_entity_poly.type
_entity_poly.pdbx_seq_one_letter_code
_entity_poly.pdbx_strand_id
1 'polypeptide(L)' 'MVCIFALLRPDVFSIGDIGLIKAVQILDPTAESKDDVLRVSKRWAPYRTAASWYLWRMLDPVPVEY' A
#
# COMPACT_ATOMS: atom_id res chain seq x y z
N MET A 1 10.25 -4.77 -2.73
CA MET A 1 9.88 -4.71 -4.16
C MET A 1 10.00 -6.06 -4.86
N VAL A 2 11.14 -6.76 -4.80
CA VAL A 2 11.34 -8.11 -5.38
C VAL A 2 10.21 -9.08 -5.00
N CYS A 3 9.80 -9.11 -3.72
CA CYS A 3 8.74 -10.01 -3.27
C CYS A 3 7.39 -9.79 -3.97
N ILE A 4 7.08 -8.55 -4.36
CA ILE A 4 5.82 -8.18 -5.00
C ILE A 4 5.88 -8.45 -6.50
N PHE A 5 6.93 -7.96 -7.18
CA PHE A 5 6.98 -7.94 -8.65
C PHE A 5 7.69 -9.16 -9.27
N ALA A 6 8.67 -9.74 -8.59
CA ALA A 6 9.44 -10.88 -9.12
C ALA A 6 8.97 -12.21 -8.54
N LEU A 7 8.67 -12.24 -7.24
CA LEU A 7 8.25 -13.47 -6.54
C LEU A 7 6.73 -13.58 -6.36
N LEU A 8 5.97 -12.58 -6.82
CA LEU A 8 4.50 -12.57 -6.85
C LEU A 8 3.85 -13.00 -5.51
N ARG A 9 4.45 -12.58 -4.39
CA ARG A 9 3.95 -12.92 -3.05
C ARG A 9 2.68 -12.11 -2.80
N PRO A 10 1.55 -12.74 -2.41
CA PRO A 10 0.26 -12.06 -2.30
C PRO A 10 0.13 -11.18 -1.04
N ASP A 11 0.95 -11.46 0.00
CA ASP A 11 0.76 -10.88 1.33
C ASP A 11 1.95 -10.04 1.83
N VAL A 12 2.42 -9.12 0.97
CA VAL A 12 3.55 -8.23 1.26
C VAL A 12 3.09 -6.77 1.21
N PHE A 13 3.42 -6.02 2.27
CA PHE A 13 3.27 -4.56 2.33
C PHE A 13 4.63 -3.92 2.54
N SER A 14 4.98 -2.92 1.73
CA SER A 14 6.31 -2.28 1.77
C SER A 14 6.29 -1.01 2.61
N ILE A 15 6.62 -1.12 3.90
CA ILE A 15 6.66 0.04 4.82
C ILE A 15 7.75 1.07 4.49
N GLY A 16 8.72 0.72 3.64
CA GLY A 16 9.73 1.66 3.16
C GLY A 16 9.29 2.52 1.97
N ASP A 17 8.12 2.26 1.41
CA ASP A 17 7.60 2.96 0.24
C ASP A 17 6.87 4.25 0.66
N ILE A 18 7.44 5.41 0.29
CA ILE A 18 6.88 6.72 0.65
C ILE A 18 5.50 6.92 0.02
N GLY A 19 5.26 6.37 -1.18
CA GLY A 19 3.96 6.41 -1.84
C GLY A 19 2.93 5.65 -1.02
N LEU A 20 3.21 4.41 -0.62
CA LEU A 20 2.30 3.63 0.21
C LEU A 20 2.05 4.28 1.57
N ILE A 21 3.08 4.79 2.24
CA ILE A 21 2.89 5.52 3.52
C ILE A 21 1.92 6.68 3.33
N LYS A 22 2.16 7.53 2.31
CA LYS A 22 1.32 8.70 2.03
C LYS A 22 -0.11 8.28 1.67
N ALA A 23 -0.28 7.25 0.87
CA ALA A 23 -1.59 6.72 0.50
C ALA A 23 -2.36 6.22 1.72
N VAL A 24 -1.70 5.51 2.64
CA VAL A 24 -2.33 5.08 3.90
C VAL A 24 -2.69 6.27 4.78
N GLN A 25 -1.83 7.28 4.88
CA GLN A 25 -2.11 8.51 5.63
C GLN A 25 -3.29 9.31 5.07
N ILE A 26 -3.49 9.30 3.75
CA ILE A 26 -4.67 9.91 3.13
C ILE A 26 -5.94 9.13 3.50
N LEU A 27 -5.87 7.80 3.52
CA LEU A 27 -7.00 6.94 3.83
C LEU A 27 -7.36 6.94 5.32
N ASP A 28 -6.36 6.95 6.18
CA ASP A 28 -6.47 7.00 7.64
C ASP A 28 -5.57 8.12 8.18
N PRO A 29 -6.09 9.36 8.31
CA PRO A 29 -5.33 10.51 8.79
C PRO A 29 -4.77 10.35 10.21
N THR A 30 -5.24 9.35 10.97
CA THR A 30 -4.71 9.06 12.31
C THR A 30 -3.40 8.25 12.27
N ALA A 31 -3.01 7.74 11.10
CA ALA A 31 -1.81 6.93 10.93
C ALA A 31 -0.54 7.79 10.74
N GLU A 32 -0.12 8.50 11.78
CA GLU A 32 1.04 9.40 11.73
C GLU A 32 2.38 8.65 11.72
N SER A 33 2.45 7.51 12.41
CA SER A 33 3.66 6.70 12.54
C SER A 33 3.73 5.55 11.54
N LYS A 34 4.95 5.04 11.28
CA LYS A 34 5.13 3.82 10.45
C LYS A 34 4.47 2.60 11.07
N ASP A 35 4.44 2.51 12.40
CA ASP A 35 3.75 1.43 13.10
C ASP A 35 2.23 1.49 12.91
N ASP A 36 1.65 2.70 12.89
CA ASP A 36 0.23 2.88 12.58
C ASP A 36 -0.10 2.49 11.15
N VAL A 37 0.74 2.90 10.19
CA VAL A 37 0.59 2.48 8.79
C VAL A 37 0.65 0.96 8.68
N LEU A 38 1.58 0.31 9.41
CA LEU A 38 1.66 -1.15 9.43
C LEU A 38 0.42 -1.78 10.08
N ARG A 39 -0.11 -1.18 11.15
CA ARG A 39 -1.36 -1.62 11.81
C ARG A 39 -2.55 -1.53 10.87
N VAL A 40 -2.70 -0.43 10.14
CA VAL A 40 -3.75 -0.27 9.13
C VAL A 40 -3.57 -1.30 8.01
N SER A 41 -2.33 -1.55 7.59
CA SER A 41 -2.05 -2.51 6.50
C SER A 41 -2.48 -3.94 6.80
N LYS A 42 -2.55 -4.33 8.09
CA LYS A 42 -3.01 -5.67 8.50
C LYS A 42 -4.46 -5.95 8.11
N ARG A 43 -5.30 -4.92 7.92
CA ARG A 43 -6.70 -5.07 7.50
C ARG A 43 -6.84 -5.72 6.11
N TRP A 44 -5.81 -5.61 5.27
CA TRP A 44 -5.83 -6.16 3.91
C TRP A 44 -5.19 -7.55 3.80
N ALA A 45 -4.76 -8.16 4.92
CA ALA A 45 -4.31 -9.54 4.90
C ALA A 45 -5.46 -10.48 4.49
N PRO A 46 -5.21 -11.54 3.70
CA PRO A 46 -3.91 -12.02 3.23
C PRO A 46 -3.46 -11.47 1.86
N TYR A 47 -4.08 -10.38 1.38
CA TYR A 47 -3.85 -9.80 0.05
C TYR A 47 -3.26 -8.38 0.12
N ARG A 48 -2.34 -8.16 1.07
CA ARG A 48 -1.73 -6.82 1.25
C ARG A 48 -1.03 -6.30 0.01
N THR A 49 -0.53 -7.20 -0.85
CA THR A 49 0.10 -6.80 -2.11
C THR A 49 -0.92 -6.22 -3.08
N ALA A 50 -2.12 -6.80 -3.19
CA ALA A 50 -3.20 -6.22 -4.00
C ALA A 50 -3.57 -4.82 -3.51
N ALA A 51 -3.68 -4.63 -2.19
CA ALA A 51 -3.94 -3.30 -1.62
C ALA A 51 -2.86 -2.28 -2.00
N SER A 52 -1.57 -2.67 -2.01
CA SER A 52 -0.49 -1.78 -2.47
C SER A 52 -0.67 -1.30 -3.91
N TRP A 53 -1.16 -2.13 -4.83
CA TRP A 53 -1.46 -1.71 -6.21
C TRP A 53 -2.52 -0.60 -6.26
N TYR A 54 -3.61 -0.77 -5.51
CA TYR A 54 -4.68 0.23 -5.45
C TYR A 54 -4.21 1.53 -4.77
N LEU A 55 -3.40 1.43 -3.72
CA LEU A 55 -2.84 2.60 -3.02
C LEU A 55 -1.90 3.40 -3.92
N TRP A 56 -1.05 2.74 -4.73
CA TRP A 56 -0.25 3.43 -5.73
C TRP A 56 -1.11 4.09 -6.79
N ARG A 57 -2.17 3.41 -7.25
CA ARG A 57 -3.06 3.98 -8.26
C ARG A 57 -3.86 5.17 -7.75
N MET A 58 -4.23 5.18 -6.49
CA MET A 58 -4.92 6.31 -5.84
C MET A 58 -4.07 7.59 -5.84
N LEU A 59 -2.75 7.48 -5.86
CA LEU A 59 -1.84 8.62 -5.93
C LEU A 59 -1.52 9.06 -7.36
N ASP A 60 -1.85 8.25 -8.36
CA ASP A 60 -1.54 8.53 -9.75
C ASP A 60 -2.51 9.61 -10.29
N PRO A 61 -1.99 10.75 -10.79
CA PRO A 61 -2.84 11.82 -11.32
C PRO A 61 -3.52 11.44 -12.65
N VAL A 62 -3.10 10.38 -13.33
CA VAL A 62 -3.62 10.00 -14.64
C VAL A 62 -4.77 8.98 -14.51
N PRO A 63 -5.99 9.30 -14.99
CA PRO A 63 -7.09 8.33 -15.06
C PRO A 63 -6.70 7.08 -15.85
N VAL A 64 -7.12 5.88 -15.43
CA VAL A 64 -7.04 4.69 -16.33
C VAL A 64 -8.17 4.84 -17.34
N GLU A 65 -7.86 4.91 -18.63
CA GLU A 65 -8.85 4.61 -19.66
C GLU A 65 -8.90 3.08 -19.83
N TYR A 66 -10.09 2.50 -19.70
CA TYR A 66 -10.37 1.07 -19.84
C TYR A 66 -10.95 0.77 -21.23
#